data_AF-A0A915BYW2-F1
#
_entry.id   AF-A0A915BYW2-F1
#
_cell.length_a   1.000
_cell.length_b   1.000
_cell.length_c   1.000
_cell.angle_alpha   90.00
_cell.angle_beta   90.00
_cell.angle_gamma   90.00
#
_symmetry.space_group_name_H-M   'P 1'
#
loop_
_entity.id
_entity.type
_entity.pdbx_description
1 polymer ?
#
loop_
_entity_poly.entity_id
_entity_poly.type
_entity_poly.pdbx_seq_one_letter_code
_entity_poly.pdbx_strand_id
1 'polypeptide(L)'
;MEVPFDLAEYFEDAPIQRLDLHTLKRLNPRKCWPVQKAIDGMGALSAEAQGLKRALTSYDKLIDSDDGQVLYLMWKKDPNRENSSIVIGLLKIGYKCLYLVDTTMKTFKTTPLCVLDFYVHDTLQRMGNGHSLFECMLQHEGSPVERIAIDKPSDSLLQFMNKYYALTDPLWQSTNYVVYSPFFHYLQPCDALNSARKQPFSSKTDALHTEKEKTQRARIQDSVAEIMYGGSSSPIRVIAAPDTPQGRKNARDFGHQSIW
;
A
#
# COMPACT_ATOMS: atom_id res chain seq x y z
N MET A 1 -4.62 19.10 19.32
CA MET A 1 -3.59 18.70 20.28
C MET A 1 -2.60 19.83 20.45
N GLU A 2 -2.61 20.47 21.61
CA GLU A 2 -1.59 21.47 21.98
C GLU A 2 -0.24 20.77 22.19
N VAL A 3 0.83 21.38 21.71
CA VAL A 3 2.20 20.89 21.88
C VAL A 3 3.11 22.02 22.37
N PRO A 4 3.97 21.77 23.38
CA PRO A 4 4.78 22.80 24.03
C PRO A 4 6.07 23.10 23.26
N PHE A 5 5.97 23.30 21.94
CA PHE A 5 7.08 23.63 21.05
C PHE A 5 6.58 24.36 19.79
N ASP A 6 7.41 25.24 19.21
CA ASP A 6 7.08 25.96 17.97
C ASP A 6 7.41 25.10 16.74
N LEU A 7 6.37 24.66 16.03
CA LEU A 7 6.53 23.90 14.79
C LEU A 7 6.97 24.79 13.62
N ALA A 8 6.86 26.12 13.72
CA ALA A 8 7.32 27.05 12.69
C ALA A 8 8.85 27.05 12.52
N GLU A 9 9.60 26.54 13.50
CA GLU A 9 11.04 26.36 13.36
C GLU A 9 11.40 25.25 12.35
N TYR A 10 10.46 24.33 12.09
CA TYR A 10 10.69 23.14 11.26
C TYR A 10 9.87 23.13 9.97
N PHE A 11 8.77 23.86 9.94
CA PHE A 11 7.80 23.87 8.86
C PHE A 11 7.77 25.22 8.15
N GLU A 12 7.38 25.17 6.87
CA GLU A 12 7.15 26.38 6.08
C GLU A 12 5.93 27.13 6.63
N ASP A 13 5.79 28.41 6.29
CA ASP A 13 4.65 29.25 6.70
C ASP A 13 3.37 28.86 5.92
N ALA A 14 2.91 27.64 6.15
CA ALA A 14 1.72 27.06 5.57
C ALA A 14 0.97 26.24 6.63
N PRO A 15 -0.37 26.28 6.64
CA PRO A 15 -1.17 25.59 7.65
C PRO A 15 -1.14 24.06 7.51
N ILE A 16 -0.80 23.54 6.33
CA ILE A 16 -0.73 22.11 6.03
C ILE A 16 0.65 21.81 5.45
N GLN A 17 1.31 20.81 6.01
CA GLN A 17 2.64 20.38 5.63
C GLN A 17 2.59 19.01 4.98
N ARG A 18 3.12 18.89 3.76
CA ARG A 18 3.27 17.62 3.05
C ARG A 18 4.61 16.99 3.43
N LEU A 19 4.57 15.87 4.13
CA LEU A 19 5.72 15.18 4.68
C LEU A 19 5.89 13.84 3.97
N ASP A 20 6.71 13.82 2.94
CA ASP A 20 7.15 12.60 2.25
C ASP A 20 8.44 12.03 2.87
N LEU A 21 8.88 10.87 2.36
CA LEU A 21 10.06 10.18 2.88
C LEU A 21 11.33 11.05 2.84
N HIS A 22 11.50 11.86 1.80
CA HIS A 22 12.66 12.76 1.68
C HIS A 22 12.61 13.85 2.76
N THR A 23 11.44 14.45 2.95
CA THR A 23 11.20 15.48 3.96
C THR A 23 11.41 14.95 5.37
N LEU A 24 10.88 13.76 5.68
CA LEU A 24 11.05 13.09 6.98
C LEU A 24 12.51 12.70 7.23
N LYS A 25 13.24 12.20 6.22
CA LYS A 25 14.67 11.92 6.38
C LYS A 25 15.49 13.18 6.66
N ARG A 26 15.12 14.31 6.05
CA ARG A 26 15.72 15.63 6.33
C ARG A 26 15.41 16.11 7.75
N LEU A 27 14.17 15.93 8.20
CA LEU A 27 13.70 16.23 9.55
C LEU A 27 14.12 15.15 10.57
N ASN A 28 15.39 14.75 10.57
CA ASN A 28 15.92 13.66 11.39
C ASN A 28 15.46 13.76 12.87
N PRO A 29 14.88 12.70 13.47
CA PRO A 29 14.42 12.66 14.86
C PRO A 29 15.38 13.22 15.91
N ARG A 30 16.69 12.99 15.73
CA ARG A 30 17.72 13.49 16.66
C ARG A 30 17.79 15.01 16.68
N LYS A 31 17.36 15.67 15.61
CA LYS A 31 17.34 17.13 15.44
C LYS A 31 15.93 17.71 15.54
N CYS A 32 14.93 17.01 14.99
CA CYS A 32 13.54 17.47 14.86
C CYS A 32 12.59 16.60 15.68
N TRP A 33 12.97 16.28 16.92
CA TRP A 33 12.12 15.52 17.85
C TRP A 33 10.70 16.13 18.06
N PRO A 34 10.47 17.46 17.96
CA PRO A 34 9.12 18.03 18.07
C PRO A 34 8.18 17.55 16.97
N VAL A 35 8.69 17.42 15.74
CA VAL A 35 7.94 16.91 14.59
C VAL A 35 7.55 15.45 14.81
N GLN A 36 8.50 14.62 15.27
CA GLN A 36 8.20 13.24 15.63
C GLN A 36 7.11 13.16 16.70
N LYS A 37 7.23 13.95 17.78
CA LYS A 37 6.23 13.95 18.86
C LYS A 37 4.84 14.41 18.38
N ALA A 38 4.77 15.39 17.49
CA ALA A 38 3.52 15.83 16.89
C ALA A 38 2.85 14.71 16.06
N ILE A 39 3.62 14.02 15.22
CA ILE A 39 3.13 12.91 14.38
C ILE A 39 2.70 11.73 15.25
N ASP A 40 3.55 11.31 16.18
CA ASP A 40 3.29 10.16 17.05
C ASP A 40 2.08 10.40 17.97
N GLY A 41 1.98 11.61 18.54
CA GLY A 41 0.84 12.01 19.35
C GLY A 41 -0.47 12.01 18.55
N MET A 42 -0.44 12.52 17.31
CA MET A 42 -1.62 12.52 16.47
C MET A 42 -2.00 11.14 15.92
N GLY A 43 -1.01 10.29 15.64
CA GLY A 43 -1.24 8.89 15.27
C GLY A 43 -1.80 8.06 16.42
N ALA A 44 -1.40 8.33 17.66
CA ALA A 44 -1.97 7.70 18.85
C ALA A 44 -3.44 8.07 19.04
N LEU A 45 -3.77 9.36 18.94
CA LEU A 45 -5.15 9.86 19.03
C LEU A 45 -6.02 9.31 17.88
N SER A 46 -5.47 9.20 16.67
CA SER A 46 -6.16 8.56 15.54
C SER A 46 -6.51 7.10 15.84
N ALA A 47 -5.56 6.33 16.41
CA ALA A 47 -5.82 4.94 16.78
C ALA A 47 -6.87 4.82 17.88
N GLU A 48 -6.84 5.68 18.89
CA GLU A 48 -7.83 5.71 19.96
C GLU A 48 -9.24 5.96 19.39
N ALA A 49 -9.39 6.98 18.54
CA ALA A 49 -10.67 7.31 17.89
C ALA A 49 -11.21 6.18 17.00
N GLN A 50 -10.32 5.38 16.41
CA GLN A 50 -10.68 4.21 15.59
C GLN A 50 -10.79 2.90 16.40
N GLY A 51 -10.56 2.91 17.72
CA GLY A 51 -10.60 1.72 18.57
C GLY A 51 -9.46 0.72 18.29
N LEU A 52 -8.34 1.18 17.75
CA LEU A 52 -7.19 0.35 17.38
C LEU A 52 -6.22 0.17 18.55
N LYS A 53 -5.74 -1.06 18.74
CA LYS A 53 -4.74 -1.37 19.79
C LYS A 53 -3.37 -0.72 19.55
N ARG A 54 -3.05 -0.38 18.30
CA ARG A 54 -1.75 0.21 17.89
C ARG A 54 -1.99 1.30 16.86
N ALA A 55 -1.30 2.42 17.02
CA ALA A 55 -1.27 3.51 16.05
C ALA A 55 -0.90 3.01 14.65
N LEU A 56 -1.69 3.32 13.62
CA LEU A 56 -1.34 3.02 12.23
C LEU A 56 -0.24 3.96 11.70
N THR A 57 -0.15 5.14 12.29
CA THR A 57 0.74 6.21 11.87
C THR A 57 1.67 6.57 13.02
N SER A 58 2.96 6.52 12.76
CA SER A 58 4.02 7.04 13.64
C SER A 58 5.18 7.47 12.76
N TYR A 59 6.07 8.30 13.28
CA TYR A 59 7.21 8.81 12.57
C TYR A 59 8.09 7.69 12.00
N ASP A 60 8.43 6.72 12.86
CA ASP A 60 9.27 5.58 12.48
C ASP A 60 8.61 4.73 11.39
N LYS A 61 7.29 4.49 11.49
CA LYS A 61 6.55 3.74 10.47
C LYS A 61 6.53 4.43 9.11
N LEU A 62 6.54 5.76 9.09
CA LEU A 62 6.58 6.52 7.84
C LEU A 62 7.97 6.47 7.21
N ILE A 63 9.04 6.49 8.01
CA ILE A 63 10.42 6.35 7.50
C ILE A 63 10.72 4.93 7.03
N ASP A 64 10.25 3.93 7.77
CA ASP A 64 10.52 2.51 7.50
C ASP A 64 9.59 1.94 6.41
N SER A 65 8.64 2.73 5.90
CA SER A 65 7.75 2.27 4.83
C SER A 65 8.42 2.33 3.47
N ASP A 66 8.48 1.17 2.81
CA ASP A 66 8.94 1.05 1.41
C ASP A 66 7.86 1.49 0.39
N ASP A 67 6.63 1.75 0.84
CA ASP A 67 5.47 2.00 -0.03
C ASP A 67 5.29 3.48 -0.43
N GLY A 68 6.29 4.33 -0.14
CA GLY A 68 6.25 5.76 -0.49
C GLY A 68 5.08 6.50 0.16
N GLN A 69 4.77 6.18 1.42
CA GLN A 69 3.68 6.84 2.15
C GLN A 69 3.98 8.34 2.37
N VAL A 70 2.95 9.17 2.30
CA VAL A 70 3.03 10.61 2.50
C VAL A 70 2.04 11.01 3.59
N LEU A 71 2.49 11.88 4.49
CA LEU A 71 1.65 12.43 5.56
C LEU A 71 1.37 13.91 5.30
N TYR A 72 0.11 14.29 5.33
CA TYR A 72 -0.32 15.68 5.41
C TYR A 72 -0.63 16.00 6.85
N LEU A 73 0.06 16.99 7.42
CA LEU A 73 -0.09 17.41 8.81
C LEU A 73 -0.61 18.85 8.86
N MET A 74 -1.80 19.05 9.45
CA MET A 74 -2.37 20.38 9.65
C MET A 74 -2.04 20.88 11.05
N TRP A 75 -1.53 22.12 11.13
CA TRP A 75 -1.13 22.73 12.39
C TRP A 75 -1.28 24.26 12.33
N LYS A 76 -1.17 24.92 13.48
CA LYS A 76 -1.10 26.38 13.62
C LYS A 76 -0.30 26.76 14.86
N LYS A 77 0.20 28.00 14.93
CA LYS A 77 0.73 28.56 16.18
C LYS A 77 -0.37 28.71 17.23
N ASP A 78 -0.02 28.51 18.49
CA ASP A 78 -0.94 28.81 19.60
C ASP A 78 -0.98 30.33 19.81
N PRO A 79 -2.16 30.97 19.74
CA PRO A 79 -2.27 32.41 19.97
C PRO A 79 -2.08 32.81 21.45
N ASN A 80 -2.24 31.87 22.39
CA ASN A 80 -2.25 32.17 23.82
C ASN A 80 -0.91 31.91 24.50
N ARG A 81 0.01 31.20 23.85
CA ARG A 81 1.27 30.75 24.45
C ARG A 81 2.42 30.88 23.46
N GLU A 82 3.46 31.60 23.87
CA GLU A 82 4.70 31.69 23.10
C GLU A 82 5.39 30.32 23.00
N ASN A 83 6.08 30.08 21.88
CA ASN A 83 6.81 28.85 21.57
C ASN A 83 5.98 27.57 21.65
N SER A 84 4.70 27.65 21.29
CA SER A 84 3.81 26.49 21.28
C SER A 84 2.94 26.45 20.03
N SER A 85 2.52 25.25 19.68
CA SER A 85 1.76 24.97 18.47
C SER A 85 0.55 24.10 18.77
N ILE A 86 -0.43 24.14 17.87
CA ILE A 86 -1.63 23.32 17.92
C ILE A 86 -1.65 22.46 16.67
N VAL A 87 -1.51 21.15 16.86
CA VAL A 87 -1.69 20.15 15.79
C VAL A 87 -3.19 19.87 15.66
N ILE A 88 -3.72 20.05 14.44
CA ILE A 88 -5.15 20.01 14.15
C ILE A 88 -5.57 18.62 13.66
N GLY A 89 -4.80 18.02 12.75
CA GLY A 89 -5.14 16.74 12.15
C GLY A 89 -4.05 16.20 11.24
N LEU A 90 -4.21 14.94 10.83
CA LEU A 90 -3.36 14.25 9.88
C LEU A 90 -4.17 13.56 8.79
N LEU A 91 -3.57 13.41 7.62
CA LEU A 91 -4.06 12.57 6.51
C LEU A 91 -2.87 11.84 5.91
N LYS A 92 -2.84 10.51 6.06
CA LYS A 92 -1.81 9.64 5.52
C LYS A 92 -2.32 8.95 4.25
N ILE A 93 -1.50 8.98 3.22
CA ILE A 93 -1.79 8.36 1.93
C ILE A 93 -0.65 7.44 1.48
N GLY A 94 -0.91 6.60 0.48
CA GLY A 94 0.10 5.83 -0.22
C GLY A 94 -0.47 5.10 -1.43
N TYR A 95 0.40 4.58 -2.29
CA TYR A 95 0.01 3.82 -3.47
C TYR A 95 0.00 2.32 -3.15
N LYS A 96 -1.09 1.61 -3.46
CA LYS A 96 -1.23 0.18 -3.11
C LYS A 96 -1.67 -0.64 -4.31
N CYS A 97 -1.02 -1.77 -4.56
CA CYS A 97 -1.47 -2.68 -5.61
C CYS A 97 -2.75 -3.41 -5.15
N LEU A 98 -3.90 -3.06 -5.73
CA LEU A 98 -5.20 -3.58 -5.36
C LEU A 98 -5.79 -4.46 -6.47
N TYR A 99 -6.48 -5.51 -6.04
CA TYR A 99 -7.38 -6.30 -6.88
C TYR A 99 -8.81 -5.96 -6.46
N LEU A 100 -9.57 -5.37 -7.38
CA LEU A 100 -10.87 -4.79 -7.12
C LEU A 100 -11.94 -5.45 -8.00
N VAL A 101 -13.17 -5.41 -7.53
CA VAL A 101 -14.35 -5.93 -8.23
C VAL A 101 -15.42 -4.85 -8.31
N ASP A 102 -16.01 -4.70 -9.49
CA ASP A 102 -17.12 -3.77 -9.73
C ASP A 102 -18.50 -4.42 -9.44
N THR A 103 -19.57 -3.64 -9.60
CA THR A 103 -20.95 -4.14 -9.40
C THR A 103 -21.38 -5.20 -10.42
N THR A 104 -20.66 -5.32 -11.54
CA THR A 104 -20.89 -6.34 -12.57
C THR A 104 -20.03 -7.59 -12.39
N MET A 105 -19.35 -7.71 -11.25
CA MET A 105 -18.43 -8.79 -10.91
C MET A 105 -17.19 -8.89 -11.82
N LYS A 106 -16.83 -7.81 -12.52
CA LYS A 106 -15.58 -7.75 -13.29
C LYS A 106 -14.42 -7.42 -12.36
N THR A 107 -13.27 -8.03 -12.64
CA THR A 107 -12.05 -7.85 -11.85
C THR A 107 -11.10 -6.85 -12.49
N PHE A 108 -10.44 -6.06 -11.64
CA PHE A 108 -9.50 -5.02 -12.03
C PHE A 108 -8.25 -5.11 -11.16
N LYS A 109 -7.08 -4.92 -11.76
CA LYS A 109 -5.81 -4.77 -11.05
C LYS A 109 -5.27 -3.37 -11.30
N THR A 110 -5.02 -2.61 -10.24
CA THR A 110 -4.53 -1.23 -10.33
C THR A 110 -3.69 -0.86 -9.11
N THR A 111 -2.93 0.22 -9.20
CA THR A 111 -2.15 0.78 -8.09
C THR A 111 -2.62 2.22 -7.84
N PRO A 112 -3.77 2.45 -7.18
CA PRO A 112 -4.34 3.77 -7.02
C PRO A 112 -3.76 4.47 -5.80
N LEU A 113 -4.01 5.78 -5.72
CA LEU A 113 -3.79 6.53 -4.50
C LEU A 113 -4.79 6.06 -3.43
N CYS A 114 -4.29 5.75 -2.24
CA CYS A 114 -5.08 5.22 -1.14
C CYS A 114 -5.00 6.15 0.08
N VAL A 115 -6.14 6.39 0.72
CA VAL A 115 -6.21 6.99 2.06
C VAL A 115 -6.03 5.87 3.07
N LEU A 116 -5.01 5.99 3.92
CA LEU A 116 -4.54 4.94 4.84
C LEU A 116 -4.76 5.27 6.32
N ASP A 117 -4.88 6.56 6.65
CA ASP A 117 -5.23 7.05 7.98
C ASP A 117 -5.72 8.49 7.83
N PHE A 118 -6.80 8.87 8.50
CA PHE A 118 -7.34 10.23 8.41
C PHE A 118 -8.00 10.62 9.72
N TYR A 119 -7.47 11.67 10.35
CA TYR A 119 -7.92 12.08 11.66
C TYR A 119 -7.82 13.59 11.85
N VAL A 120 -8.86 14.17 12.44
CA VAL A 120 -8.87 15.55 12.92
C VAL A 120 -9.21 15.47 14.40
N HIS A 121 -8.46 16.22 15.22
CA HIS A 121 -8.66 16.26 16.65
C HIS A 121 -10.12 16.54 17.01
N ASP A 122 -10.70 15.79 17.95
CA ASP A 122 -12.14 15.75 18.22
C ASP A 122 -12.78 17.13 18.41
N THR A 123 -12.15 18.00 19.18
CA THR A 123 -12.63 19.37 19.45
C THR A 123 -12.61 20.30 18.22
N LEU A 124 -11.97 19.88 17.13
CA LEU A 124 -11.79 20.63 15.89
C LEU A 124 -12.46 19.93 14.69
N GLN A 125 -13.18 18.84 14.92
CA GLN A 125 -13.96 18.15 13.90
C GLN A 125 -15.17 18.99 13.46
N ARG A 126 -15.69 18.70 12.27
CA ARG A 126 -16.89 19.36 11.68
C ARG A 126 -16.76 20.88 11.45
N MET A 127 -15.57 21.45 11.60
CA MET A 127 -15.26 22.87 11.31
C MET A 127 -14.62 23.10 9.92
N GLY A 128 -14.63 22.10 9.04
CA GLY A 128 -14.03 22.19 7.70
C GLY A 128 -12.55 21.77 7.61
N ASN A 129 -11.85 21.61 8.74
CA ASN A 129 -10.42 21.21 8.76
C ASN A 129 -10.12 19.94 7.97
N GLY A 130 -10.98 18.92 8.09
CA GLY A 130 -10.83 17.68 7.33
C GLY A 130 -10.97 17.89 5.82
N HIS A 131 -11.87 18.77 5.40
CA HIS A 131 -12.03 19.11 3.98
C HIS A 131 -10.79 19.84 3.45
N SER A 132 -10.27 20.82 4.20
CA SER A 132 -9.04 21.52 3.82
C SER A 132 -7.83 20.58 3.70
N LEU A 133 -7.69 19.61 4.62
CA LEU A 133 -6.66 18.57 4.53
C LEU A 133 -6.80 17.72 3.27
N PHE A 134 -8.02 17.28 2.98
CA PHE A 134 -8.29 16.40 1.84
C PHE A 134 -8.11 17.14 0.50
N GLU A 135 -8.60 18.37 0.39
CA GLU A 135 -8.40 19.23 -0.79
C GLU A 135 -6.93 19.51 -1.06
N CYS A 136 -6.15 19.84 -0.02
CA CYS A 136 -4.71 20.05 -0.15
C CYS A 136 -4.02 18.79 -0.70
N MET A 137 -4.42 17.60 -0.23
CA MET A 137 -3.93 16.33 -0.73
C MET A 137 -4.31 16.09 -2.20
N LEU A 138 -5.57 16.34 -2.60
CA LEU A 138 -6.00 16.18 -3.99
C LEU A 138 -5.22 17.09 -4.94
N GLN A 139 -4.98 18.35 -4.54
CA GLN A 139 -4.24 19.31 -5.34
C GLN A 139 -2.77 18.93 -5.50
N HIS A 140 -2.11 18.51 -4.42
CA HIS A 140 -0.70 18.14 -4.44
C HIS A 140 -0.44 16.81 -5.17
N GLU A 141 -1.31 15.81 -5.01
CA GLU A 141 -1.14 14.50 -5.64
C GLU A 141 -1.76 14.41 -7.05
N GLY A 142 -2.44 15.46 -7.52
CA GLY A 142 -3.03 15.54 -8.86
C GLY A 142 -4.03 14.43 -9.19
N SER A 143 -4.63 13.83 -8.15
CA SER A 143 -5.51 12.67 -8.28
C SER A 143 -6.97 13.10 -8.09
N PRO A 144 -7.88 12.79 -9.02
CA PRO A 144 -9.30 13.07 -8.83
C PRO A 144 -9.86 12.16 -7.72
N VAL A 145 -10.80 12.69 -6.94
CA VAL A 145 -11.35 12.01 -5.75
C VAL A 145 -12.01 10.67 -6.08
N GLU A 146 -12.59 10.56 -7.27
CA GLU A 146 -13.21 9.35 -7.81
C GLU A 146 -12.23 8.19 -7.97
N ARG A 147 -10.92 8.48 -8.08
CA ARG A 147 -9.84 7.49 -8.25
C ARG A 147 -9.12 7.16 -6.94
N ILE A 148 -9.65 7.62 -5.80
CA ILE A 148 -9.10 7.31 -4.49
C ILE A 148 -9.76 6.05 -3.94
N ALA A 149 -8.93 5.13 -3.45
CA ALA A 149 -9.37 4.02 -2.63
C ALA A 149 -9.19 4.36 -1.14
N ILE A 150 -10.06 3.87 -0.28
CA ILE A 150 -10.01 4.16 1.15
C ILE A 150 -9.86 2.85 1.92
N ASP A 151 -8.81 2.73 2.72
CA ASP A 151 -8.56 1.55 3.56
C ASP A 151 -9.42 1.63 4.82
N LYS A 152 -10.39 0.71 4.99
CA LYS A 152 -11.24 0.59 6.18
C LYS A 152 -11.85 1.92 6.66
N PRO A 153 -12.64 2.62 5.82
CA PRO A 153 -13.23 3.89 6.21
C PRO A 153 -14.15 3.75 7.42
N SER A 154 -14.15 4.77 8.28
CA SER A 154 -15.19 4.95 9.30
C SER A 154 -16.49 5.48 8.69
N ASP A 155 -17.61 5.31 9.37
CA ASP A 155 -18.90 5.88 8.93
C ASP A 155 -18.83 7.41 8.75
N SER A 156 -18.08 8.08 9.63
CA SER A 156 -17.83 9.52 9.53
C SER A 156 -17.09 9.88 8.24
N LEU A 157 -16.12 9.06 7.82
CA LEU A 157 -15.41 9.26 6.56
C LEU A 157 -16.32 8.99 5.35
N LEU A 158 -17.15 7.96 5.37
CA LEU A 158 -18.13 7.72 4.30
C LEU A 158 -19.12 8.89 4.15
N GLN A 159 -19.63 9.42 5.26
CA GLN A 159 -20.48 10.62 5.25
C GLN A 159 -19.74 11.87 4.75
N PHE A 160 -18.46 12.00 5.10
CA PHE A 160 -17.60 13.06 4.60
C PHE A 160 -17.44 12.99 3.07
N MET A 161 -17.19 11.79 2.52
CA MET A 161 -17.07 11.59 1.07
C MET A 161 -18.36 11.95 0.33
N ASN A 162 -19.51 11.55 0.87
CA ASN A 162 -20.81 11.92 0.31
C ASN A 162 -21.02 13.44 0.37
N LYS A 163 -20.81 14.06 1.54
CA LYS A 163 -21.07 15.50 1.74
C LYS A 163 -20.24 16.40 0.82
N TYR A 164 -18.93 16.15 0.69
CA TYR A 164 -18.03 17.07 -0.01
C TYR A 164 -17.80 16.69 -1.47
N TYR A 165 -17.95 15.41 -1.82
CA TYR A 165 -17.61 14.90 -3.15
C TYR A 165 -18.76 14.20 -3.87
N ALA A 166 -19.97 14.19 -3.28
CA ALA A 166 -21.14 13.49 -3.82
C ALA A 166 -20.90 12.00 -4.14
N LEU A 167 -19.94 11.38 -3.44
CA LEU A 167 -19.63 9.97 -3.59
C LEU A 167 -20.57 9.15 -2.69
N THR A 168 -21.62 8.61 -3.30
CA THR A 168 -22.62 7.74 -2.67
C THR A 168 -22.38 6.28 -3.00
N ASP A 169 -23.04 5.37 -2.27
CA ASP A 169 -23.06 3.93 -2.54
C ASP A 169 -21.66 3.29 -2.54
N PRO A 170 -20.96 3.29 -1.39
CA PRO A 170 -19.61 2.75 -1.27
C PRO A 170 -19.56 1.26 -1.63
N LEU A 171 -18.61 0.90 -2.48
CA LEU A 171 -18.38 -0.48 -2.94
C LEU A 171 -17.30 -1.13 -2.07
N TRP A 172 -17.74 -1.85 -1.06
CA TRP A 172 -16.88 -2.62 -0.17
C TRP A 172 -16.22 -3.79 -0.89
N GLN A 173 -14.91 -3.84 -0.80
CA GLN A 173 -14.09 -4.91 -1.36
C GLN A 173 -13.79 -5.96 -0.29
N SER A 174 -13.49 -7.18 -0.71
CA SER A 174 -13.11 -8.28 0.20
C SER A 174 -11.86 -7.98 1.03
N THR A 175 -11.00 -7.05 0.57
CA THR A 175 -9.80 -6.59 1.27
C THR A 175 -10.07 -5.48 2.30
N ASN A 176 -11.34 -5.12 2.53
CA ASN A 176 -11.81 -4.00 3.36
C ASN A 176 -11.50 -2.60 2.80
N TYR A 177 -10.98 -2.52 1.58
CA TYR A 177 -10.93 -1.25 0.85
C TYR A 177 -12.35 -0.87 0.40
N VAL A 178 -12.59 0.43 0.33
CA VAL A 178 -13.78 1.01 -0.28
C VAL A 178 -13.37 1.85 -1.47
N VAL A 179 -14.09 1.68 -2.56
CA VAL A 179 -14.05 2.53 -3.75
C VAL A 179 -15.49 2.91 -4.11
N TYR A 180 -15.66 3.81 -5.07
CA TYR A 180 -16.97 4.24 -5.57
C TYR A 180 -17.12 3.85 -7.04
N SER A 181 -18.36 3.77 -7.54
CA SER A 181 -18.61 3.34 -8.93
C SER A 181 -17.77 4.09 -9.99
N PRO A 182 -17.59 5.43 -9.92
CA PRO A 182 -16.77 6.17 -10.88
C PRO A 182 -15.29 5.76 -10.94
N PHE A 183 -14.79 5.08 -9.91
CA PHE A 183 -13.42 4.58 -9.85
C PHE A 183 -13.06 3.68 -11.05
N PHE A 184 -14.02 2.86 -11.51
CA PHE A 184 -13.81 1.88 -12.57
C PHE A 184 -13.90 2.45 -13.98
N HIS A 185 -14.43 3.67 -14.17
CA HIS A 185 -14.64 4.27 -15.50
C HIS A 185 -13.35 4.43 -16.32
N TYR A 186 -12.20 4.44 -15.66
CA TYR A 186 -10.89 4.65 -16.28
C TYR A 186 -10.02 3.39 -16.30
N LEU A 187 -10.55 2.25 -15.86
CA LEU A 187 -9.80 1.01 -15.74
C LEU A 187 -10.25 -0.01 -16.80
N GLN A 188 -9.30 -0.86 -17.21
CA GLN A 188 -9.57 -1.98 -18.09
C GLN A 188 -9.73 -3.26 -17.27
N PRO A 189 -10.79 -4.07 -17.51
CA PRO A 189 -10.96 -5.34 -16.82
C PRO A 189 -9.80 -6.31 -17.13
N CYS A 190 -9.44 -7.14 -16.15
CA CYS A 190 -8.37 -8.15 -16.31
C CYS A 190 -8.67 -9.14 -17.44
N ASP A 191 -9.93 -9.51 -17.66
CA ASP A 191 -10.33 -10.47 -18.69
C ASP A 191 -10.20 -9.93 -20.12
N ALA A 192 -10.25 -8.61 -20.29
CA ALA A 192 -10.08 -7.96 -21.59
C ALA A 192 -8.63 -8.04 -22.08
N LEU A 193 -7.66 -7.97 -21.17
CA LEU A 193 -6.22 -8.08 -21.50
C LEU A 193 -5.83 -9.49 -21.98
N ASN A 194 -6.51 -10.53 -21.49
CA ASN A 194 -6.25 -11.92 -21.89
C ASN A 194 -6.82 -12.25 -23.27
N SER A 195 -7.90 -11.58 -23.70
CA SER A 195 -8.49 -11.80 -25.03
C SER A 195 -7.65 -11.17 -26.15
N ALA A 196 -6.89 -10.10 -25.87
CA ALA A 196 -5.99 -9.48 -26.84
C ALA A 196 -4.70 -10.29 -27.13
N ARG A 197 -4.40 -11.32 -26.33
CA ARG A 197 -3.23 -12.22 -26.53
C ARG A 197 -3.55 -13.52 -27.27
N LYS A 198 -4.80 -13.76 -27.68
CA LYS A 198 -5.13 -14.91 -28.56
C LYS A 198 -4.87 -14.54 -30.02
N GLN A 199 -3.61 -14.64 -30.45
CA GLN A 199 -3.29 -14.78 -31.87
C GLN A 199 -3.87 -16.12 -32.40
N PRO A 200 -4.36 -16.17 -33.65
CA PRO A 200 -5.00 -17.36 -34.19
C PRO A 200 -3.97 -18.45 -34.45
N PHE A 201 -4.32 -19.65 -34.00
CA PHE A 201 -3.66 -20.91 -34.32
C PHE A 201 -3.74 -21.11 -35.85
N SER A 202 -2.61 -20.95 -36.56
CA SER A 202 -2.52 -21.20 -38.00
C SER A 202 -1.78 -22.51 -38.28
N SER A 203 -2.37 -23.25 -39.21
CA SER A 203 -2.16 -24.64 -39.61
C SER A 203 -0.79 -24.99 -40.20
N LYS A 204 -0.47 -26.28 -40.05
CA LYS A 204 0.59 -27.08 -40.69
C LYS A 204 0.93 -26.69 -42.13
N THR A 205 2.23 -26.67 -42.45
CA THR A 205 2.80 -27.17 -43.72
C THR A 205 4.19 -27.76 -43.47
N ASP A 206 4.42 -28.94 -44.03
CA ASP A 206 5.64 -29.76 -43.95
C ASP A 206 6.77 -29.29 -44.89
N ALA A 207 8.01 -29.45 -44.40
CA ALA A 207 9.32 -29.70 -45.07
C ALA A 207 9.89 -28.66 -46.08
N LEU A 208 11.20 -28.45 -46.29
CA LEU A 208 12.41 -29.30 -46.24
C LEU A 208 13.69 -28.43 -46.09
N HIS A 209 14.73 -28.95 -45.40
CA HIS A 209 16.20 -28.71 -45.45
C HIS A 209 16.77 -27.31 -45.81
N THR A 210 17.73 -26.71 -45.07
CA THR A 210 19.15 -27.16 -45.01
C THR A 210 19.92 -26.40 -43.90
N GLU A 211 20.86 -27.14 -43.29
CA GLU A 211 21.88 -26.88 -42.27
C GLU A 211 22.46 -25.48 -42.07
N LYS A 212 22.72 -25.14 -40.79
CA LYS A 212 23.96 -24.51 -40.33
C LYS A 212 24.18 -24.69 -38.82
N GLU A 213 25.31 -25.28 -38.48
CA GLU A 213 25.86 -25.46 -37.14
C GLU A 213 26.06 -24.12 -36.41
N LYS A 214 25.80 -24.07 -35.09
CA LYS A 214 26.79 -23.72 -34.05
C LYS A 214 26.16 -23.55 -32.65
N THR A 215 26.90 -24.11 -31.68
CA THR A 215 26.97 -23.78 -30.24
C THR A 215 25.93 -24.41 -29.31
N GLN A 216 26.32 -25.57 -28.75
CA GLN A 216 25.71 -26.18 -27.57
C GLN A 216 25.98 -25.32 -26.31
N ARG A 217 24.91 -24.82 -25.69
CA ARG A 217 24.85 -24.61 -24.23
C ARG A 217 23.62 -25.34 -23.71
N ALA A 218 23.86 -26.25 -22.77
CA ALA A 218 22.90 -27.20 -22.25
C ALA A 218 21.64 -26.51 -21.71
N ARG A 219 20.48 -26.88 -22.29
CA ARG A 219 19.16 -26.60 -21.72
C ARG A 219 18.98 -27.48 -20.49
N ILE A 220 18.77 -26.83 -19.35
CA ILE A 220 18.21 -27.43 -18.15
C ILE A 220 16.79 -27.89 -18.53
N GLN A 221 16.55 -29.18 -18.40
CA GLN A 221 15.27 -29.82 -18.72
C GLN A 221 14.33 -29.57 -17.53
N ASP A 222 13.29 -28.76 -17.75
CA ASP A 222 12.25 -28.48 -16.75
C ASP A 222 11.48 -29.77 -16.44
N SER A 223 11.74 -30.37 -15.27
CA SER A 223 11.15 -31.64 -14.82
C SER A 223 9.64 -31.55 -14.49
N VAL A 224 9.00 -30.42 -14.77
CA VAL A 224 7.59 -30.17 -14.45
C VAL A 224 6.67 -30.73 -15.55
N ALA A 225 7.14 -30.77 -16.79
CA ALA A 225 6.35 -31.26 -17.93
C ALA A 225 6.07 -32.77 -17.86
N GLU A 226 6.92 -33.54 -17.18
CA GLU A 226 6.82 -35.01 -17.07
C GLU A 226 5.81 -35.46 -15.98
N ILE A 227 5.52 -34.58 -15.00
CA ILE A 227 4.55 -34.85 -13.91
C ILE A 227 3.10 -34.72 -14.42
N MET A 228 2.85 -33.85 -15.40
CA MET A 228 1.50 -33.58 -15.91
C MET A 228 0.91 -34.72 -16.76
N TYR A 229 1.75 -35.61 -17.30
CA TYR A 229 1.33 -36.71 -18.16
C TYR A 229 1.68 -38.08 -17.57
N GLY A 230 1.28 -38.33 -16.31
CA GLY A 230 0.94 -39.68 -15.81
C GLY A 230 1.99 -40.79 -15.95
N GLY A 231 3.29 -40.47 -15.97
CA GLY A 231 4.37 -41.47 -15.97
C GLY A 231 4.73 -41.90 -14.54
N SER A 232 4.40 -43.13 -14.15
CA SER A 232 4.80 -43.69 -12.85
C SER A 232 6.29 -44.04 -12.85
N SER A 233 7.14 -43.13 -12.39
CA SER A 233 8.47 -43.48 -11.87
C SER A 233 8.87 -42.52 -10.75
N SER A 234 8.90 -43.02 -9.52
CA SER A 234 9.43 -42.28 -8.37
C SER A 234 10.91 -41.99 -8.61
N PRO A 235 11.41 -40.75 -8.45
CA PRO A 235 12.83 -40.49 -8.59
C PRO A 235 13.58 -41.26 -7.49
N ILE A 236 14.66 -41.94 -7.89
CA ILE A 236 15.57 -42.64 -6.97
C ILE A 236 16.12 -41.61 -6.00
N ARG A 237 15.71 -41.70 -4.72
CA ARG A 237 16.22 -40.84 -3.66
C ARG A 237 17.65 -41.27 -3.36
N VAL A 238 18.63 -40.49 -3.82
CA VAL A 238 20.04 -40.71 -3.48
C VAL A 238 20.20 -40.42 -1.99
N ILE A 239 20.37 -41.48 -1.19
CA ILE A 239 20.64 -41.36 0.24
C ILE A 239 22.07 -40.84 0.38
N ALA A 240 22.21 -39.56 0.67
CA ALA A 240 23.51 -38.97 1.00
C ALA A 240 23.97 -39.49 2.36
N ALA A 241 25.19 -40.01 2.45
CA ALA A 241 25.78 -40.45 3.70
C ALA A 241 25.81 -39.30 4.73
N PRO A 242 25.57 -39.58 6.03
CA PRO A 242 25.34 -38.56 7.05
C PRO A 242 26.51 -37.57 7.22
N ASP A 243 27.72 -37.99 6.87
CA ASP A 243 28.94 -37.19 7.04
C ASP A 243 29.24 -36.26 5.87
N THR A 244 28.42 -36.30 4.81
CA THR A 244 28.55 -35.39 3.67
C THR A 244 27.93 -34.01 3.99
N PRO A 245 28.41 -32.92 3.36
CA PRO A 245 27.81 -31.59 3.52
C PRO A 245 26.29 -31.58 3.23
N GLN A 246 25.85 -32.37 2.24
CA GLN A 246 24.43 -32.53 1.91
C GLN A 246 23.67 -33.33 2.98
N GLY A 247 24.28 -34.38 3.55
CA GLY A 247 23.71 -35.15 4.66
C GLY A 247 23.50 -34.30 5.92
N ARG A 248 24.48 -33.47 6.28
CA ARG A 248 24.38 -32.53 7.42
C ARG A 248 23.30 -31.47 7.20
N LYS A 249 23.16 -30.96 5.97
CA LYS A 249 22.10 -30.00 5.62
C LYS A 249 20.70 -30.64 5.75
N ASN A 250 20.53 -31.85 5.23
CA ASN A 250 19.26 -32.57 5.31
C ASN A 250 18.86 -32.90 6.77
N ALA A 251 19.83 -33.28 7.63
CA ALA A 251 19.56 -33.51 9.06
C ALA A 251 19.16 -32.23 9.80
N ARG A 252 19.69 -31.08 9.38
CA ARG A 252 19.37 -29.77 9.96
C ARG A 252 17.99 -29.26 9.52
N ASP A 253 17.64 -29.46 8.26
CA ASP A 253 16.43 -28.91 7.65
C ASP A 253 15.18 -29.77 7.94
N PHE A 254 15.34 -31.07 8.20
CA PHE A 254 14.23 -32.01 8.41
C PHE A 254 14.26 -32.70 9.80
N GLY A 255 15.16 -32.29 10.70
CA GLY A 255 15.33 -32.86 12.04
C GLY A 255 14.19 -32.56 13.02
N HIS A 256 13.19 -31.77 12.63
CA HIS A 256 12.00 -31.49 13.42
C HIS A 256 10.73 -31.78 12.61
N GLN A 257 10.48 -33.06 12.33
CA GLN A 257 9.12 -33.55 12.14
C GLN A 257 8.74 -34.37 13.36
N SER A 258 7.91 -33.74 14.19
CA SER A 258 7.39 -34.19 15.48
C SER A 258 6.51 -35.43 15.35
N ILE A 259 6.61 -36.33 16.33
CA ILE A 259 5.48 -37.09 16.91
C ILE A 259 5.93 -37.42 18.35
N TRP A 260 5.43 -36.79 19.41
CA TRP A 260 4.07 -36.35 19.75
C TRP A 260 3.99 -34.86 20.11
#